data_AF-A0A918ANR1-F1
#
_entry.id   AF-A0A918ANR1-F1
#
_cell.length_a   1.000
_cell.length_b   1.000
_cell.length_c   1.000
_cell.angle_alpha   90.00
_cell.angle_beta   90.00
_cell.angle_gamma   90.00
#
_symmetry.space_group_name_H-M   'P 1'
#
loop_
_entity.id
_entity.type
_entity.pdbx_description
1 polymer ?
#
loop_
_entity_poly.entity_id
_entity_poly.type
_entity_poly.pdbx_seq_one_letter_code
_entity_poly.pdbx_strand_id
1 'polypeptide(L)'
;MPKVPDARRPSRAAVNALRTLLERHNHIVQEVDGQNDFGEDQHVTFTEDGEVTGDLVKIQVKGGRSWRRADGYAVPIGDHGSTWADGNLPVLCVVHDPDTDGLYWANATKQLLSARRNGEVLNAITISPDQKLDDESIADFVAEVRRYLSRYRGSRIIQARLGEKAGVEFSPSDIVRHHVNVYGEDLIFWQRRGEGFATLLHSDLDWQPVHIGPEHLHPDGRSGVFSGVPIVADIILHMAEAQWLAACFDATERARKPAVDDPPLRTNIDARDNYVAKRVERRLWIQLDALPRSIQALHAETATDHDLAAIAAELESDAEVCAEALSRTWPEMSDKARRLVTFYLVKDVHVGSAALPIDEQFRIVWRCPRPTAEYGFGARIGQPSTRMSSNREIVRAFQLKPGDRIYWLSRHGNERGRDVSAIWDSEDTPGAVCVLFDRLTLGDTFWLGELFARKASAKPRSGAPPV
;
A
#
# COMPACT_ATOMS: atom_id res chain seq x y z
N MET A 1 60.18 0.99 -2.89
CA MET A 1 59.66 -0.20 -2.16
C MET A 1 58.19 0.03 -1.85
N PRO A 2 57.32 -0.98 -1.97
CA PRO A 2 55.91 -0.85 -1.58
C PRO A 2 55.83 -0.57 -0.08
N LYS A 3 55.08 0.47 0.32
CA LYS A 3 54.85 0.83 1.71
C LYS A 3 53.69 0.00 2.26
N VAL A 4 53.88 -0.62 3.42
CA VAL A 4 52.78 -1.23 4.16
C VAL A 4 51.90 -0.09 4.69
N PRO A 5 50.57 -0.10 4.45
CA PRO A 5 49.69 0.93 4.99
C PRO A 5 49.73 0.95 6.52
N ASP A 6 49.89 2.13 7.12
CA ASP A 6 49.97 2.29 8.59
C ASP A 6 48.70 1.79 9.31
N ALA A 7 47.54 1.82 8.63
CA ALA A 7 46.27 1.32 9.13
C ALA A 7 46.19 -0.23 9.20
N ARG A 8 47.11 -0.97 8.56
CA ARG A 8 47.05 -2.44 8.49
C ARG A 8 47.23 -3.09 9.86
N ARG A 9 48.16 -2.58 10.67
CA ARG A 9 48.48 -3.16 11.98
C ARG A 9 47.33 -2.99 13.00
N PRO A 10 46.74 -1.79 13.18
CA PRO A 10 45.57 -1.61 14.04
C PRO A 10 44.36 -2.46 13.61
N SER A 11 44.05 -2.52 12.31
CA SER A 11 42.90 -3.32 11.84
C SER A 11 43.11 -4.82 12.09
N ARG A 12 44.31 -5.35 11.86
CA ARG A 12 44.60 -6.76 12.14
C ARG A 12 44.57 -7.08 13.64
N ALA A 13 45.03 -6.16 14.49
CA ALA A 13 44.93 -6.30 15.94
C ALA A 13 43.47 -6.37 16.40
N ALA A 14 42.61 -5.53 15.83
CA ALA A 14 41.17 -5.52 16.13
C ALA A 14 40.47 -6.84 15.77
N VAL A 15 40.71 -7.35 14.57
CA VAL A 15 40.16 -8.64 14.10
C VAL A 15 40.58 -9.78 15.02
N ASN A 16 41.86 -9.81 15.40
CA ASN A 16 42.37 -10.82 16.33
C ASN A 16 41.77 -10.68 17.74
N ALA A 17 41.65 -9.45 18.26
CA ALA A 17 41.08 -9.22 19.59
C ALA A 17 39.63 -9.72 19.68
N LEU A 18 38.81 -9.40 18.67
CA LEU A 18 37.44 -9.88 18.60
C LEU A 18 37.37 -11.41 18.47
N ARG A 19 38.19 -11.99 17.58
CA ARG A 19 38.28 -13.45 17.40
C ARG A 19 38.62 -14.16 18.71
N THR A 20 39.65 -13.70 19.40
CA THR A 20 40.10 -14.27 20.67
C THR A 20 39.03 -14.16 21.76
N LEU A 21 38.27 -13.06 21.82
CA LEU A 21 37.14 -12.95 22.75
C LEU A 21 36.04 -13.96 22.42
N LEU A 22 35.58 -14.01 21.17
CA LEU A 22 34.50 -14.90 20.75
C LEU A 22 34.85 -16.39 20.90
N GLU A 23 36.04 -16.80 20.47
CA GLU A 23 36.50 -18.18 20.58
C GLU A 23 36.69 -18.62 22.04
N ARG A 24 37.14 -17.72 22.92
CA ARG A 24 37.24 -18.00 24.37
C ARG A 24 35.88 -18.29 25.01
N HIS A 25 34.81 -17.70 24.47
CA HIS A 25 33.43 -17.97 24.86
C HIS A 25 32.75 -19.03 23.96
N ASN A 26 33.56 -19.90 23.34
CA ASN A 26 33.15 -21.06 22.55
C ASN A 26 32.37 -20.76 21.27
N HIS A 27 32.37 -19.52 20.76
CA HIS A 27 31.76 -19.20 19.48
C HIS A 27 32.71 -19.48 18.32
N ILE A 28 32.15 -19.82 17.16
CA ILE A 28 32.93 -20.21 15.98
C ILE A 28 33.11 -18.98 15.09
N VAL A 29 34.36 -18.60 14.82
CA VAL A 29 34.71 -17.45 13.99
C VAL A 29 35.38 -17.91 12.70
N GLN A 30 34.92 -17.40 11.57
CA GLN A 30 35.54 -17.58 10.26
C GLN A 30 35.95 -16.21 9.71
N GLU A 31 37.25 -16.01 9.46
CA GLU A 31 37.73 -14.78 8.83
C GLU A 31 37.43 -14.79 7.32
N VAL A 32 37.00 -13.65 6.79
CA VAL A 32 36.80 -13.44 5.35
C VAL A 32 38.14 -13.02 4.75
N ASP A 33 38.52 -13.61 3.61
CA ASP A 33 39.75 -13.22 2.92
C ASP A 33 39.65 -11.77 2.44
N GLY A 34 40.70 -10.98 2.64
CA GLY A 34 40.74 -9.56 2.30
C GLY A 34 40.68 -9.26 0.79
N GLN A 35 40.81 -10.28 -0.06
CA GLN A 35 40.51 -10.17 -1.51
C GLN A 35 38.99 -10.19 -1.80
N ASN A 36 38.17 -10.63 -0.83
CA ASN A 36 36.71 -10.73 -0.89
C ASN A 36 36.02 -9.78 0.10
N ASP A 37 36.72 -8.73 0.56
CA ASP A 37 36.20 -7.76 1.51
C ASP A 37 35.20 -6.82 0.83
N PHE A 38 33.91 -7.12 0.98
CA PHE A 38 32.79 -6.24 0.62
C PHE A 38 32.23 -5.53 1.85
N GLY A 39 33.07 -5.24 2.85
CA GLY A 39 32.69 -4.65 4.11
C GLY A 39 32.34 -5.68 5.19
N GLU A 40 33.00 -6.84 5.17
CA GLU A 40 32.72 -8.00 6.02
C GLU A 40 34.05 -8.67 6.39
N ASP A 41 34.48 -8.60 7.66
CA ASP A 41 35.78 -9.16 8.08
C ASP A 41 35.64 -10.57 8.67
N GLN A 42 34.51 -10.87 9.32
CA GLN A 42 34.28 -12.14 10.01
C GLN A 42 32.83 -12.63 9.87
N HIS A 43 32.67 -13.94 9.78
CA HIS A 43 31.42 -14.64 10.03
C HIS A 43 31.48 -15.33 11.38
N VAL A 44 30.43 -15.17 12.19
CA VAL A 44 30.38 -15.72 13.55
C VAL A 44 29.14 -16.59 13.71
N THR A 45 29.36 -17.85 14.05
CA THR A 45 28.31 -18.79 14.42
C THR A 45 28.26 -18.91 15.94
N PHE A 46 27.11 -18.57 16.53
CA PHE A 46 26.91 -18.68 17.97
C PHE A 46 26.64 -20.12 18.40
N THR A 47 27.06 -20.41 19.61
CA THR A 47 26.95 -21.71 20.27
C THR A 47 26.24 -21.55 21.60
N GLU A 48 25.56 -22.61 22.05
CA GLU A 48 24.88 -22.69 23.33
C GLU A 48 25.05 -24.12 23.85
N ASP A 49 25.46 -24.27 25.11
CA ASP A 49 25.70 -25.58 25.75
C ASP A 49 26.61 -26.54 24.96
N GLY A 50 27.58 -25.99 24.22
CA GLY A 50 28.51 -26.77 23.40
C GLY A 50 27.96 -27.20 22.04
N GLU A 51 26.72 -26.82 21.70
CA GLU A 51 26.09 -27.07 20.41
C GLU A 51 26.02 -25.81 19.55
N VAL A 52 26.04 -26.01 18.23
CA VAL A 52 25.86 -24.92 17.26
C VAL A 52 24.37 -24.57 17.18
N THR A 53 24.03 -23.31 17.48
CA THR A 53 22.63 -22.82 17.46
C THR A 53 22.08 -22.60 16.05
N GLY A 54 22.96 -22.58 15.04
CA GLY A 54 22.63 -22.14 13.68
C GLY A 54 22.46 -20.63 13.55
N ASP A 55 22.64 -19.85 14.63
CA ASP A 55 22.64 -18.38 14.61
C ASP A 55 23.96 -17.84 14.04
N LEU A 56 23.89 -17.15 12.90
CA LEU A 56 25.04 -16.69 12.12
C LEU A 56 24.92 -15.19 11.86
N VAL A 57 26.01 -14.44 12.07
CA VAL A 57 26.12 -13.01 11.75
C VAL A 57 27.39 -12.70 10.97
N LYS A 58 27.35 -11.57 10.26
CA LYS A 58 28.52 -10.95 9.65
C LYS A 58 29.01 -9.82 10.54
N ILE A 59 30.32 -9.62 10.65
CA ILE A 59 30.91 -8.55 11.45
C ILE A 59 31.94 -7.78 10.64
N GLN A 60 31.76 -6.46 10.58
CA GLN A 60 32.78 -5.51 10.15
C GLN A 60 33.54 -5.02 11.39
N VAL A 61 34.87 -5.16 11.35
CA VAL A 61 35.78 -4.80 12.42
C VAL A 61 36.66 -3.62 11.99
N LYS A 62 36.74 -2.59 12.83
CA LYS A 62 37.61 -1.42 12.63
C LYS A 62 38.54 -1.25 13.83
N GLY A 63 39.83 -1.02 13.57
CA GLY A 63 40.83 -0.83 14.63
C GLY A 63 41.50 0.54 14.58
N GLY A 64 41.67 1.17 15.74
CA GLY A 64 42.51 2.37 15.89
C GLY A 64 41.76 3.65 16.29
N ARG A 65 42.54 4.68 16.64
CA ARG A 65 42.02 5.97 17.17
C ARG A 65 41.16 6.76 16.18
N SER A 66 41.28 6.50 14.87
CA SER A 66 40.54 7.22 13.81
C SER A 66 39.02 7.02 13.85
N TRP A 67 38.54 5.99 14.55
CA TRP A 67 37.12 5.65 14.64
C TRP A 67 36.41 6.33 15.82
N ARG A 68 37.16 6.99 16.72
CA ARG A 68 36.59 7.71 17.87
C ARG A 68 35.86 8.98 17.45
N ARG A 69 34.80 9.30 18.19
CA ARG A 69 34.02 10.54 18.14
C ARG A 69 33.89 11.11 19.55
N ALA A 70 33.27 12.28 19.68
CA ALA A 70 33.11 12.95 20.98
C ALA A 70 32.24 12.13 21.96
N ASP A 71 31.32 11.33 21.43
CA ASP A 71 30.25 10.62 22.13
C ASP A 71 30.28 9.10 21.86
N GLY A 72 31.44 8.55 21.48
CA GLY A 72 31.61 7.12 21.20
C GLY A 72 32.46 6.85 19.98
N TYR A 73 31.96 6.00 19.08
CA TYR A 73 32.66 5.60 17.85
C TYR A 73 31.73 5.66 16.64
N ALA A 74 32.33 5.78 15.46
CA ALA A 74 31.57 5.77 14.19
C ALA A 74 32.29 4.98 13.11
N VAL A 75 31.55 4.07 12.47
CA VAL A 75 32.02 3.28 11.32
C VAL A 75 31.34 3.83 10.06
N PRO A 76 32.08 4.39 9.09
CA PRO A 76 31.52 4.86 7.83
C PRO A 76 30.83 3.74 7.06
N ILE A 77 29.66 4.05 6.49
CA ILE A 77 28.88 3.08 5.70
C ILE A 77 29.45 2.95 4.28
N GLY A 78 29.80 4.06 3.63
CA GLY A 78 30.27 4.07 2.24
C GLY A 78 29.27 3.40 1.30
N ASP A 79 29.76 2.60 0.35
CA ASP A 79 28.94 1.91 -0.65
C ASP A 79 28.29 0.61 -0.11
N HIS A 80 28.52 0.26 1.17
CA HIS A 80 28.09 -1.00 1.75
C HIS A 80 26.66 -0.97 2.32
N GLY A 81 26.00 0.20 2.33
CA GLY A 81 24.73 0.41 3.03
C GLY A 81 23.61 -0.52 2.59
N SER A 82 23.47 -0.77 1.28
CA SER A 82 22.50 -1.72 0.74
C SER A 82 22.85 -3.15 1.14
N THR A 83 24.09 -3.59 0.97
CA THR A 83 24.56 -4.92 1.36
C THR A 83 24.32 -5.20 2.84
N TRP A 84 24.63 -4.24 3.72
CA TRP A 84 24.45 -4.37 5.17
C TRP A 84 22.98 -4.35 5.61
N ALA A 85 22.11 -3.63 4.90
CA ALA A 85 20.69 -3.56 5.23
C ALA A 85 19.88 -4.74 4.66
N ASP A 86 20.21 -5.16 3.44
CA ASP A 86 19.38 -6.06 2.62
C ASP A 86 19.93 -7.49 2.55
N GLY A 87 21.16 -7.72 3.00
CA GLY A 87 21.79 -9.04 3.03
C GLY A 87 21.02 -10.10 3.83
N ASN A 88 21.23 -11.38 3.51
CA ASN A 88 20.54 -12.49 4.18
C ASN A 88 20.99 -12.73 5.63
N LEU A 89 22.12 -12.16 6.02
CA LEU A 89 22.64 -12.18 7.38
C LEU A 89 22.81 -10.74 7.85
N PRO A 90 22.45 -10.43 9.11
CA PRO A 90 22.70 -9.11 9.63
C PRO A 90 24.19 -8.87 9.84
N VAL A 91 24.56 -7.61 9.66
CA VAL A 91 25.92 -7.07 9.83
C VAL A 91 25.98 -6.32 11.16
N LEU A 92 27.00 -6.65 11.95
CA LEU A 92 27.40 -5.92 13.15
C LEU A 92 28.67 -5.12 12.85
N CYS A 93 28.82 -3.96 13.49
CA CYS A 93 30.06 -3.22 13.48
C CYS A 93 30.74 -3.34 14.85
N VAL A 94 32.04 -3.61 14.86
CA VAL A 94 32.88 -3.65 16.06
C VAL A 94 34.08 -2.71 15.87
N VAL A 95 34.36 -1.89 16.88
CA VAL A 95 35.55 -1.04 16.93
C VAL A 95 36.46 -1.51 18.07
N HIS A 96 37.74 -1.76 17.77
CA HIS A 96 38.79 -1.92 18.77
C HIS A 96 39.50 -0.59 19.00
N ASP A 97 39.45 -0.13 20.24
CA ASP A 97 40.09 1.07 20.70
C ASP A 97 41.42 0.74 21.39
N PRO A 98 42.58 1.13 20.81
CA PRO A 98 43.89 0.75 21.34
C PRO A 98 44.28 1.43 22.65
N ASP A 99 43.67 2.56 23.06
CA ASP A 99 44.09 3.21 24.32
C ASP A 99 43.32 2.67 25.53
N THR A 100 42.09 2.21 25.32
CA THR A 100 41.32 1.51 26.36
C THR A 100 41.48 0.01 26.28
N ASP A 101 42.14 -0.48 25.21
CA ASP A 101 42.16 -1.88 24.79
C ASP A 101 40.77 -2.54 24.78
N GLY A 102 39.76 -1.75 24.37
CA GLY A 102 38.34 -2.12 24.46
C GLY A 102 37.74 -2.44 23.10
N LEU A 103 36.82 -3.41 23.06
CA LEU A 103 35.95 -3.63 21.90
C LEU A 103 34.59 -2.97 22.17
N TYR A 104 34.02 -2.34 21.15
CA TYR A 104 32.71 -1.69 21.23
C TYR A 104 31.90 -2.04 20.00
N TRP A 105 30.58 -2.27 20.14
CA TRP A 105 29.80 -2.85 19.05
C TRP A 105 28.44 -2.16 18.83
N ALA A 106 27.91 -2.29 17.62
CA ALA A 106 26.52 -1.96 17.31
C ALA A 106 25.97 -2.86 16.20
N ASN A 107 24.65 -3.03 16.19
CA ASN A 107 23.93 -3.70 15.11
C ASN A 107 23.69 -2.74 13.93
N ALA A 108 24.55 -2.82 12.91
CA ALA A 108 24.51 -1.93 11.75
C ALA A 108 23.23 -2.13 10.93
N THR A 109 22.84 -3.37 10.66
CA THR A 109 21.59 -3.69 9.94
C THR A 109 20.37 -3.06 10.65
N LYS A 110 20.29 -3.17 11.98
CA LYS A 110 19.20 -2.58 12.77
C LYS A 110 19.15 -1.05 12.64
N GLN A 111 20.30 -0.36 12.71
CA GLN A 111 20.35 1.09 12.54
C GLN A 111 19.94 1.52 11.12
N LEU A 112 20.48 0.87 10.09
CA LEU A 112 20.16 1.14 8.69
C LEU A 112 18.67 0.93 8.38
N LEU A 113 18.10 -0.19 8.81
CA LEU A 113 16.67 -0.46 8.63
C LEU A 113 15.80 0.53 9.42
N SER A 114 16.24 0.97 10.60
CA SER A 114 15.52 1.98 11.36
C SER A 114 15.54 3.34 10.67
N ALA A 115 16.68 3.78 10.16
CA ALA A 115 16.80 5.03 9.39
C ALA A 115 15.97 4.98 8.10
N ARG A 116 16.00 3.86 7.36
CA ARG A 116 15.18 3.66 6.15
C ARG A 116 13.68 3.70 6.45
N ARG A 117 13.23 3.19 7.61
CA ARG A 117 11.84 3.34 8.06
C ARG A 117 11.47 4.79 8.35
N ASN A 118 12.42 5.59 8.81
CA ASN A 118 12.22 7.01 9.10
C ASN A 118 12.42 7.92 7.88
N GLY A 119 12.89 7.39 6.75
CA GLY A 119 13.23 8.17 5.56
C GLY A 119 14.57 8.92 5.70
N GLU A 120 15.44 8.45 6.58
CA GLU A 120 16.75 9.04 6.86
C GLU A 120 17.85 8.27 6.12
N VAL A 121 18.86 9.00 5.65
CA VAL A 121 20.08 8.42 5.08
C VAL A 121 21.20 8.55 6.10
N LEU A 122 21.76 7.42 6.52
CA LEU A 122 22.91 7.38 7.43
C LEU A 122 24.21 7.38 6.63
N ASN A 123 25.19 8.16 7.09
CA ASN A 123 26.56 8.16 6.54
C ASN A 123 27.54 7.30 7.37
N ALA A 124 27.19 7.01 8.62
CA ALA A 124 27.96 6.14 9.50
C ALA A 124 27.06 5.39 10.48
N ILE A 125 27.53 4.23 10.95
CA ILE A 125 26.96 3.48 12.08
C ILE A 125 27.58 4.05 13.36
N THR A 126 26.73 4.55 14.26
CA THR A 126 27.16 5.11 15.54
C THR A 126 27.20 4.03 16.61
N ILE A 127 28.28 3.98 17.38
CA ILE A 127 28.49 3.00 18.45
C ILE A 127 28.63 3.78 19.77
N SER A 128 27.73 3.53 20.71
CA SER A 128 27.80 4.13 22.04
C SER A 128 29.02 3.60 22.81
N PRO A 129 29.71 4.44 23.62
CA PRO A 129 30.79 4.00 24.48
C PRO A 129 30.33 3.02 25.56
N ASP A 130 29.03 2.99 25.87
CA ASP A 130 28.46 2.04 26.83
C ASP A 130 28.26 0.64 26.22
N GLN A 131 28.37 0.50 24.90
CA GLN A 131 28.24 -0.79 24.20
C GLN A 131 29.58 -1.54 24.15
N LYS A 132 30.20 -1.70 25.32
CA LYS A 132 31.47 -2.43 25.46
C LYS A 132 31.24 -3.93 25.29
N LEU A 133 32.15 -4.59 24.58
CA LEU A 133 32.17 -6.02 24.34
C LEU A 133 33.40 -6.63 25.02
N ASP A 134 33.19 -7.31 26.14
CA ASP A 134 34.25 -7.97 26.91
C ASP A 134 33.73 -9.27 27.57
N ASP A 135 34.54 -9.87 28.44
CA ASP A 135 34.19 -11.12 29.12
C ASP A 135 32.93 -11.01 30.00
N GLU A 136 32.58 -9.82 30.47
CA GLU A 136 31.41 -9.60 31.31
C GLU A 136 30.15 -9.39 30.46
N SER A 137 30.26 -8.71 29.32
CA SER A 137 29.11 -8.35 28.47
C SER A 137 28.83 -9.32 27.31
N ILE A 138 29.70 -10.29 27.04
CA ILE A 138 29.57 -11.20 25.90
C ILE A 138 28.27 -12.01 25.92
N ALA A 139 27.81 -12.45 27.08
CA ALA A 139 26.56 -13.21 27.21
C ALA A 139 25.35 -12.35 26.83
N ASP A 140 25.32 -11.09 27.27
CA ASP A 140 24.27 -10.13 26.93
C ASP A 140 24.30 -9.76 25.45
N PHE A 141 25.50 -9.55 24.89
CA PHE A 141 25.71 -9.35 23.46
C PHE A 141 25.10 -10.50 22.63
N VAL A 142 25.46 -11.74 22.96
CA VAL A 142 24.96 -12.93 22.26
C VAL A 142 23.44 -13.02 22.38
N ALA A 143 22.90 -12.83 23.58
CA ALA A 143 21.46 -12.85 23.82
C ALA A 143 20.72 -11.75 23.02
N GLU A 144 21.28 -10.54 22.93
CA GLU A 144 20.72 -9.46 22.13
C GLU A 144 20.73 -9.78 20.64
N VAL A 145 21.87 -10.24 20.11
CA VAL A 145 22.03 -10.55 18.70
C VAL A 145 21.14 -11.72 18.29
N ARG A 146 21.08 -12.79 19.10
CA ARG A 146 20.20 -13.94 18.84
C ARG A 146 18.73 -13.54 18.85
N ARG A 147 18.31 -12.72 19.81
CA ARG A 147 16.92 -12.18 19.85
C ARG A 147 16.59 -11.33 18.62
N TYR A 148 17.57 -10.58 18.10
CA TYR A 148 17.41 -9.87 16.83
C TYR A 148 17.31 -10.85 15.66
N LEU A 149 18.19 -11.86 15.58
CA LEU A 149 18.19 -12.89 14.54
C LEU A 149 16.88 -13.68 14.49
N SER A 150 16.29 -14.06 15.62
CA SER A 150 15.00 -14.76 15.64
C SER A 150 13.91 -13.92 14.99
N ARG A 151 13.89 -12.60 15.23
CA ARG A 151 12.95 -11.67 14.57
C ARG A 151 13.29 -11.44 13.10
N TYR A 152 14.57 -11.33 12.78
CA TYR A 152 15.09 -11.12 11.43
C TYR A 152 14.74 -12.29 10.49
N ARG A 153 14.99 -13.52 10.95
CA ARG A 153 14.65 -14.78 10.26
C ARG A 153 13.15 -15.00 10.24
N GLY A 154 12.47 -14.80 11.37
CA GLY A 154 11.02 -14.93 11.47
C GLY A 154 10.33 -14.07 10.42
N SER A 155 10.67 -12.79 10.29
CA SER A 155 10.06 -11.90 9.31
C SER A 155 10.29 -12.34 7.86
N ARG A 156 11.50 -12.77 7.47
CA ARG A 156 11.80 -13.16 6.08
C ARG A 156 11.28 -14.54 5.71
N ILE A 157 11.36 -15.52 6.62
CA ILE A 157 10.78 -16.86 6.42
C ILE A 157 9.25 -16.76 6.34
N ILE A 158 8.64 -15.94 7.20
CA ILE A 158 7.21 -15.68 7.16
C ILE A 158 6.85 -15.01 5.83
N GLN A 159 7.56 -13.98 5.39
CA GLN A 159 7.31 -13.34 4.08
C GLN A 159 7.47 -14.32 2.91
N ALA A 160 8.53 -15.13 2.87
CA ALA A 160 8.72 -16.11 1.81
C ALA A 160 7.59 -17.14 1.79
N ARG A 161 7.24 -17.71 2.95
CA ARG A 161 6.14 -18.68 3.08
C ARG A 161 4.77 -18.08 2.74
N LEU A 162 4.54 -16.82 3.13
CA LEU A 162 3.32 -16.08 2.80
C LEU A 162 3.25 -15.79 1.30
N GLY A 163 4.38 -15.45 0.68
CA GLY A 163 4.48 -15.25 -0.76
C GLY A 163 4.18 -16.52 -1.54
N GLU A 164 4.77 -17.65 -1.11
CA GLU A 164 4.45 -18.98 -1.66
C GLU A 164 2.96 -19.33 -1.51
N LYS A 165 2.38 -19.11 -0.32
CA LYS A 165 0.95 -19.35 -0.08
C LYS A 165 0.04 -18.51 -0.96
N ALA A 166 0.35 -17.22 -1.11
CA ALA A 166 -0.47 -16.28 -1.85
C ALA A 166 -0.11 -16.18 -3.35
N GLY A 167 0.90 -16.92 -3.81
CA GLY A 167 1.36 -16.88 -5.20
C GLY A 167 1.96 -15.54 -5.62
N VAL A 168 2.55 -14.78 -4.68
CA VAL A 168 3.13 -13.46 -4.94
C VAL A 168 4.58 -13.37 -4.47
N GLU A 169 5.37 -12.53 -5.11
CA GLU A 169 6.73 -12.21 -4.68
C GLU A 169 6.76 -10.83 -4.03
N PHE A 170 7.26 -10.76 -2.79
CA PHE A 170 7.42 -9.50 -2.06
C PHE A 170 8.83 -8.95 -2.27
N SER A 171 8.92 -7.66 -2.60
CA SER A 171 10.21 -6.97 -2.64
C SER A 171 10.77 -6.76 -1.23
N PRO A 172 12.10 -6.79 -1.02
CA PRO A 172 12.72 -6.43 0.27
C PRO A 172 12.36 -5.01 0.76
N SER A 173 11.97 -4.11 -0.14
CA SER A 173 11.53 -2.76 0.18
C SER A 173 10.05 -2.67 0.59
N ASP A 174 9.28 -3.75 0.41
CA ASP A 174 7.86 -3.76 0.69
C ASP A 174 7.58 -3.86 2.18
N ILE A 175 6.50 -3.20 2.61
CA ILE A 175 6.01 -3.32 3.97
C ILE A 175 4.94 -4.41 3.96
N VAL A 176 5.32 -5.59 4.44
CA VAL A 176 4.44 -6.74 4.59
C VAL A 176 4.13 -6.95 6.06
N ARG A 177 2.84 -6.98 6.40
CA ARG A 177 2.33 -7.34 7.73
C ARG A 177 1.44 -8.56 7.60
N HIS A 178 1.47 -9.41 8.62
CA HIS A 178 0.70 -10.65 8.68
C HIS A 178 -0.13 -10.68 9.95
N HIS A 179 -1.34 -11.20 9.83
CA HIS A 179 -2.25 -11.47 10.94
C HIS A 179 -2.94 -12.80 10.72
N VAL A 180 -3.19 -13.52 11.81
CA VAL A 180 -4.06 -14.70 11.80
C VAL A 180 -5.26 -14.36 12.65
N ASN A 181 -6.45 -14.43 12.07
CA ASN A 181 -7.67 -14.10 12.79
C ASN A 181 -8.08 -15.23 13.76
N VAL A 182 -9.20 -15.05 14.45
CA VAL A 182 -9.72 -16.02 15.43
C VAL A 182 -10.20 -17.33 14.81
N TYR A 183 -10.42 -17.36 13.50
CA TYR A 183 -10.82 -18.55 12.74
C TYR A 183 -9.62 -19.29 12.12
N GLY A 184 -8.41 -18.78 12.32
CA GLY A 184 -7.18 -19.35 11.76
C GLY A 184 -6.91 -18.93 10.32
N GLU A 185 -7.63 -17.93 9.81
CA GLU A 185 -7.49 -17.40 8.46
C GLU A 185 -6.32 -16.43 8.43
N ASP A 186 -5.53 -16.49 7.36
CA ASP A 186 -4.32 -15.71 7.18
C ASP A 186 -4.63 -14.41 6.40
N LEU A 187 -4.25 -13.27 6.96
CA LEU A 187 -4.35 -11.96 6.34
C LEU A 187 -2.96 -11.36 6.12
N ILE A 188 -2.71 -10.87 4.91
CA ILE A 188 -1.47 -10.19 4.53
C ILE A 188 -1.81 -8.79 4.07
N PHE A 189 -1.25 -7.80 4.75
CA PHE A 189 -1.25 -6.41 4.32
C PHE A 189 0.07 -6.12 3.63
N TRP A 190 0.01 -5.72 2.36
CA TRP A 190 1.18 -5.49 1.53
C TRP A 190 1.15 -4.06 0.97
N GLN A 191 2.10 -3.24 1.40
CA GLN A 191 2.28 -1.87 0.92
C GLN A 191 3.63 -1.75 0.23
N ARG A 192 3.62 -1.51 -1.09
CA ARG A 192 4.82 -1.08 -1.82
C ARG A 192 5.11 0.38 -1.51
N ARG A 193 6.38 0.75 -1.38
CA ARG A 193 6.74 2.15 -1.07
C ARG A 193 6.34 3.06 -2.22
N GLY A 194 5.73 4.19 -1.85
CA GLY A 194 5.27 5.25 -2.72
C GLY A 194 3.99 4.98 -3.50
N GLU A 195 3.45 3.75 -3.49
CA GLU A 195 2.10 3.50 -4.00
C GLU A 195 1.05 4.12 -3.07
N GLY A 196 0.02 4.75 -3.63
CA GLY A 196 -1.03 5.42 -2.87
C GLY A 196 -2.07 4.48 -2.23
N PHE A 197 -1.95 3.18 -2.48
CA PHE A 197 -2.83 2.13 -1.95
C PHE A 197 -1.99 0.95 -1.43
N ALA A 198 -2.63 0.06 -0.67
CA ALA A 198 -2.08 -1.22 -0.23
C ALA A 198 -2.85 -2.37 -0.89
N THR A 199 -2.27 -3.57 -0.85
CA THR A 199 -2.92 -4.81 -1.29
C THR A 199 -3.19 -5.67 -0.07
N LEU A 200 -4.45 -6.09 0.09
CA LEU A 200 -4.87 -7.09 1.05
C LEU A 200 -4.95 -8.44 0.36
N LEU A 201 -4.29 -9.44 0.93
CA LEU A 201 -4.43 -10.85 0.54
C LEU A 201 -5.02 -11.59 1.74
N HIS A 202 -6.07 -12.37 1.49
CA HIS A 202 -6.82 -13.06 2.53
C HIS A 202 -7.02 -14.51 2.10
N SER A 203 -6.80 -15.47 3.01
CA SER A 203 -6.94 -16.90 2.69
C SER A 203 -8.33 -17.25 2.16
N ASP A 204 -9.38 -16.69 2.77
CA ASP A 204 -10.78 -16.93 2.40
C ASP A 204 -11.22 -16.30 1.09
N LEU A 205 -10.42 -15.38 0.56
CA LEU A 205 -10.65 -14.78 -0.75
C LEU A 205 -9.77 -15.44 -1.81
N ASP A 206 -9.35 -16.70 -1.57
CA ASP A 206 -8.43 -17.46 -2.43
C ASP A 206 -7.16 -16.69 -2.76
N TRP A 207 -6.70 -15.85 -1.82
CA TRP A 207 -5.54 -14.97 -1.99
C TRP A 207 -5.66 -13.97 -3.14
N GLN A 208 -6.86 -13.72 -3.66
CA GLN A 208 -7.09 -12.74 -4.71
C GLN A 208 -6.69 -11.34 -4.21
N PRO A 209 -5.85 -10.59 -4.94
CA PRO A 209 -5.45 -9.25 -4.56
C PRO A 209 -6.65 -8.32 -4.44
N VAL A 210 -6.77 -7.65 -3.29
CA VAL A 210 -7.74 -6.57 -3.09
C VAL A 210 -7.02 -5.29 -2.76
N HIS A 211 -7.09 -4.33 -3.68
CA HIS A 211 -6.45 -3.03 -3.52
C HIS A 211 -7.31 -2.13 -2.64
N ILE A 212 -6.71 -1.65 -1.55
CA ILE A 212 -7.39 -0.92 -0.48
C ILE A 212 -6.58 0.30 -0.05
N GLY A 213 -7.29 1.29 0.48
CA GLY A 213 -6.74 2.51 1.05
C GLY A 213 -7.50 2.85 2.34
N PRO A 214 -7.00 3.81 3.15
CA PRO A 214 -7.68 4.23 4.37
C PRO A 214 -9.15 4.61 4.16
N GLU A 215 -9.47 5.19 3.00
CA GLU A 215 -10.83 5.57 2.57
C GLU A 215 -11.78 4.39 2.37
N HIS A 216 -11.25 3.18 2.19
CA HIS A 216 -12.03 1.96 1.99
C HIS A 216 -12.41 1.28 3.30
N LEU A 217 -11.74 1.60 4.42
CA LEU A 217 -11.97 0.99 5.71
C LEU A 217 -13.06 1.72 6.49
N HIS A 218 -14.08 0.98 6.90
CA HIS A 218 -15.16 1.47 7.76
C HIS A 218 -15.26 0.58 9.01
N PRO A 219 -14.54 0.91 10.10
CA PRO A 219 -14.49 0.08 11.30
C PRO A 219 -15.85 -0.10 11.99
N ASP A 220 -16.70 0.92 11.93
CA ASP A 220 -18.07 0.88 12.47
C ASP A 220 -19.11 0.45 11.42
N GLY A 221 -18.63 -0.06 10.28
CA GLY A 221 -19.44 -0.35 9.10
C GLY A 221 -19.86 0.89 8.32
N ARG A 222 -20.53 0.67 7.20
CA ARG A 222 -21.15 1.76 6.45
C ARG A 222 -22.45 2.14 7.16
N SER A 223 -22.68 3.44 7.32
CA SER A 223 -23.93 3.93 7.88
C SER A 223 -25.08 3.28 7.13
N GLY A 224 -25.87 2.48 7.85
CA GLY A 224 -27.01 1.76 7.29
C GLY A 224 -26.89 0.31 6.91
N VAL A 225 -26.28 0.07 5.75
CA VAL A 225 -26.02 -1.28 5.26
C VAL A 225 -24.78 -1.74 6.01
N PHE A 226 -24.90 -2.83 6.79
CA PHE A 226 -23.84 -3.32 7.67
C PHE A 226 -23.43 -2.35 8.80
N SER A 227 -24.37 -1.56 9.32
CA SER A 227 -24.12 -0.70 10.49
C SER A 227 -23.62 -1.53 11.67
N GLY A 228 -22.46 -1.18 12.23
CA GLY A 228 -21.82 -1.90 13.33
C GLY A 228 -21.03 -3.14 12.90
N VAL A 229 -20.95 -3.44 11.60
CA VAL A 229 -20.15 -4.53 11.04
C VAL A 229 -18.96 -3.92 10.31
N PRO A 230 -17.72 -4.12 10.79
CA PRO A 230 -16.54 -3.58 10.14
C PRO A 230 -16.42 -4.08 8.71
N ILE A 231 -16.08 -3.20 7.77
CA ILE A 231 -15.85 -3.58 6.36
C ILE A 231 -14.65 -2.86 5.77
N VAL A 232 -14.00 -3.48 4.79
CA VAL A 232 -13.02 -2.84 3.91
C VAL A 232 -13.37 -3.09 2.44
N ALA A 233 -13.50 -2.03 1.65
CA ALA A 233 -14.02 -2.12 0.28
C ALA A 233 -15.40 -2.82 0.25
N ASP A 234 -15.46 -4.07 -0.21
CA ASP A 234 -16.67 -4.91 -0.23
C ASP A 234 -16.52 -6.17 0.66
N ILE A 235 -15.49 -6.25 1.49
CA ILE A 235 -15.17 -7.38 2.39
C ILE A 235 -15.66 -7.06 3.80
N ILE A 236 -16.36 -8.02 4.41
CA ILE A 236 -16.73 -7.96 5.82
C ILE A 236 -15.54 -8.39 6.67
N LEU A 237 -15.23 -7.62 7.70
CA LEU A 237 -14.14 -7.88 8.63
C LEU A 237 -14.68 -8.14 10.04
N HIS A 238 -13.96 -8.98 10.79
CA HIS A 238 -14.08 -9.00 12.24
C HIS A 238 -13.44 -7.76 12.87
N MET A 239 -13.87 -7.41 14.08
CA MET A 239 -13.38 -6.21 14.77
C MET A 239 -11.85 -6.23 14.96
N ALA A 240 -11.27 -7.40 15.24
CA ALA A 240 -9.82 -7.56 15.39
C ALA A 240 -9.07 -7.29 14.07
N GLU A 241 -9.62 -7.75 12.94
CA GLU A 241 -9.05 -7.51 11.60
C GLU A 241 -9.13 -6.04 11.23
N ALA A 242 -10.28 -5.40 11.49
CA ALA A 242 -10.46 -3.98 11.23
C ALA A 242 -9.50 -3.11 12.06
N GLN A 243 -9.31 -3.44 13.34
CA GLN A 243 -8.34 -2.76 14.20
C GLN A 243 -6.89 -2.98 13.73
N TRP A 244 -6.54 -4.22 13.38
CA TRP A 244 -5.23 -4.54 12.83
C TRP A 244 -4.96 -3.79 11.52
N LEU A 245 -5.97 -3.73 10.63
CA LEU A 245 -5.87 -3.07 9.35
C LEU A 245 -5.75 -1.54 9.49
N ALA A 246 -6.52 -0.94 10.41
CA ALA A 246 -6.37 0.48 10.77
C ALA A 246 -4.94 0.78 11.25
N ALA A 247 -4.40 -0.05 12.15
CA ALA A 247 -3.03 0.10 12.61
C ALA A 247 -2.00 -0.06 11.47
N CYS A 248 -2.26 -0.93 10.49
CA CYS A 248 -1.43 -1.05 9.29
C CYS A 248 -1.47 0.22 8.45
N PHE A 249 -2.65 0.81 8.24
CA PHE A 249 -2.80 2.07 7.50
C PHE A 249 -2.05 3.21 8.17
N ASP A 250 -2.16 3.36 9.49
CA ASP A 250 -1.44 4.37 10.27
C ASP A 250 0.07 4.17 10.20
N ALA A 251 0.55 2.92 10.39
CA ALA A 251 1.97 2.59 10.36
C ALA A 251 2.62 2.80 8.99
N THR A 252 1.83 2.85 7.92
CA THR A 252 2.31 2.96 6.54
C THR A 252 2.02 4.29 5.87
N GLU A 253 1.42 5.26 6.58
CA GLU A 253 1.07 6.58 6.03
C GLU A 253 2.26 7.27 5.36
N ARG A 254 3.43 7.25 6.01
CA ARG A 254 4.67 7.84 5.47
C ARG A 254 5.21 7.07 4.27
N ALA A 255 4.98 5.76 4.22
CA ALA A 255 5.49 4.91 3.15
C ALA A 255 4.74 5.11 1.83
N ARG A 256 3.52 5.68 1.84
CA ARG A 256 2.76 6.04 0.63
C ARG A 256 3.24 7.34 -0.02
N LYS A 257 3.99 8.16 0.71
CA LYS A 257 4.54 9.42 0.17
C LYS A 257 5.88 9.08 -0.49
N PRO A 258 6.05 9.29 -1.81
CA PRO A 258 7.34 9.07 -2.46
C PRO A 258 8.38 10.01 -1.84
N ALA A 259 9.57 9.50 -1.51
CA ALA A 259 10.67 10.37 -1.09
C ALA A 259 11.17 11.18 -2.28
N VAL A 260 11.75 12.36 -2.01
CA VAL A 260 12.24 13.29 -3.06
C VAL A 260 13.29 12.62 -3.97
N ASP A 261 14.04 11.65 -3.44
CA ASP A 261 15.12 10.95 -4.13
C ASP A 261 14.74 9.53 -4.60
N ASP A 262 13.48 9.10 -4.41
CA ASP A 262 13.04 7.77 -4.87
C ASP A 262 12.93 7.74 -6.41
N PRO A 263 13.32 6.63 -7.06
CA PRO A 263 13.11 6.46 -8.49
C PRO A 263 11.62 6.58 -8.84
N PRO A 264 11.27 7.11 -10.03
CA PRO A 264 9.88 7.29 -10.42
C PRO A 264 9.15 5.95 -10.42
N LEU A 265 8.08 5.88 -9.63
CA LEU A 265 7.23 4.71 -9.52
C LEU A 265 6.54 4.45 -10.85
N ARG A 266 6.65 3.21 -11.31
CA ARG A 266 5.91 2.75 -12.49
C ARG A 266 4.50 2.38 -12.09
N THR A 267 3.55 2.59 -12.99
CA THR A 267 2.18 2.13 -12.82
C THR A 267 2.16 0.62 -12.57
N ASN A 268 1.48 0.23 -11.50
CA ASN A 268 1.21 -1.17 -11.20
C ASN A 268 0.13 -1.70 -12.17
N ILE A 269 0.57 -2.44 -13.19
CA ILE A 269 -0.29 -2.94 -14.26
C ILE A 269 -1.29 -3.96 -13.70
N ASP A 270 -0.84 -4.85 -12.80
CA ASP A 270 -1.70 -5.85 -12.18
C ASP A 270 -2.82 -5.17 -11.37
N ALA A 271 -2.49 -4.10 -10.64
CA ALA A 271 -3.48 -3.32 -9.89
C ALA A 271 -4.49 -2.62 -10.81
N ARG A 272 -4.04 -2.08 -11.95
CA ARG A 272 -4.92 -1.50 -12.97
C ARG A 272 -5.90 -2.55 -13.49
N ASP A 273 -5.39 -3.71 -13.88
CA ASP A 273 -6.18 -4.75 -14.52
C ASP A 273 -7.18 -5.38 -13.53
N ASN A 274 -6.78 -5.61 -12.28
CA ASN A 274 -7.67 -6.02 -11.19
C ASN A 274 -8.76 -4.97 -10.92
N TYR A 275 -8.39 -3.69 -10.85
CA TYR A 275 -9.34 -2.59 -10.66
C TYR A 275 -10.38 -2.55 -11.79
N VAL A 276 -9.94 -2.64 -13.04
CA VAL A 276 -10.84 -2.64 -14.20
C VAL A 276 -11.76 -3.85 -14.17
N ALA A 277 -11.23 -5.04 -13.93
CA ALA A 277 -12.01 -6.27 -13.83
C ALA A 277 -13.12 -6.18 -12.78
N LYS A 278 -12.80 -5.71 -11.56
CA LYS A 278 -13.78 -5.53 -10.47
C LYS A 278 -14.86 -4.52 -10.81
N ARG A 279 -14.50 -3.41 -11.46
CA ARG A 279 -15.48 -2.39 -11.87
C ARG A 279 -16.36 -2.88 -13.03
N VAL A 280 -15.83 -3.69 -13.94
CA VAL A 280 -16.60 -4.33 -15.02
C VAL A 280 -17.59 -5.35 -14.44
N GLU A 281 -17.13 -6.25 -13.57
CA GLU A 281 -17.96 -7.22 -12.86
C GLU A 281 -19.14 -6.53 -12.17
N ARG A 282 -18.83 -5.53 -11.34
CA ARG A 282 -19.84 -4.74 -10.63
C ARG A 282 -20.80 -4.05 -11.58
N ARG A 283 -20.30 -3.56 -12.73
CA ARG A 283 -21.15 -2.90 -13.72
C ARG A 283 -22.13 -3.85 -14.38
N LEU A 284 -21.69 -5.03 -14.78
CA LEU A 284 -22.54 -6.07 -15.35
C LEU A 284 -23.61 -6.52 -14.35
N TRP A 285 -23.23 -6.63 -13.07
CA TRP A 285 -24.17 -7.00 -12.01
C TRP A 285 -25.26 -5.95 -11.79
N ILE A 286 -24.93 -4.65 -11.86
CA ILE A 286 -25.89 -3.55 -11.66
C ILE A 286 -26.70 -3.28 -12.94
N GLN A 287 -26.10 -3.40 -14.13
CA GLN A 287 -26.68 -2.98 -15.41
C GLN A 287 -26.70 -4.14 -16.40
N LEU A 288 -27.80 -4.90 -16.39
CA LEU A 288 -27.99 -6.06 -17.26
C LEU A 288 -27.97 -5.70 -18.76
N ASP A 289 -28.29 -4.45 -19.11
CA ASP A 289 -28.33 -3.95 -20.49
C ASP A 289 -27.01 -3.31 -20.97
N ALA A 290 -26.00 -3.20 -20.09
CA ALA A 290 -24.78 -2.45 -20.39
C ALA A 290 -23.95 -3.10 -21.50
N LEU A 291 -23.88 -4.44 -21.52
CA LEU A 291 -23.10 -5.18 -22.51
C LEU A 291 -23.70 -5.07 -23.92
N PRO A 292 -24.99 -5.40 -24.17
CA PRO A 292 -25.60 -5.22 -25.50
C PRO A 292 -25.49 -3.80 -26.05
N ARG A 293 -25.69 -2.77 -25.22
CA ARG A 293 -25.54 -1.37 -25.65
C ARG A 293 -24.11 -1.04 -26.06
N SER A 294 -23.13 -1.53 -25.30
CA SER A 294 -21.74 -1.23 -25.57
C SER A 294 -21.19 -1.95 -26.80
N ILE A 295 -21.72 -3.15 -27.11
CA ILE A 295 -21.45 -3.85 -28.38
C ILE A 295 -22.01 -3.04 -29.56
N GLN A 296 -23.26 -2.57 -29.48
CA GLN A 296 -23.84 -1.74 -30.54
C GLN A 296 -23.06 -0.44 -30.75
N ALA A 297 -22.64 0.21 -29.67
CA ALA A 297 -21.80 1.40 -29.75
C ALA A 297 -20.43 1.10 -30.36
N LEU A 298 -19.80 -0.03 -30.03
CA LEU A 298 -18.53 -0.45 -30.64
C LEU A 298 -18.70 -0.61 -32.16
N HIS A 299 -19.71 -1.33 -32.61
CA HIS A 299 -19.95 -1.55 -34.04
C HIS A 299 -20.21 -0.23 -34.81
N ALA A 300 -20.79 0.77 -34.15
CA ALA A 300 -20.95 2.09 -34.73
C ALA A 300 -19.60 2.85 -34.82
N GLU A 301 -18.73 2.72 -33.81
CA GLU A 301 -17.38 3.33 -33.81
C GLU A 301 -16.46 2.67 -34.86
N THR A 302 -16.46 1.35 -34.95
CA THR A 302 -15.62 0.58 -35.90
C THR A 302 -15.97 0.85 -37.37
N ALA A 303 -17.18 1.33 -37.66
CA ALA A 303 -17.54 1.78 -39.01
C ALA A 303 -16.72 2.98 -39.48
N THR A 304 -16.14 3.74 -38.54
CA THR A 304 -15.34 4.95 -38.82
C THR A 304 -13.88 4.85 -38.39
N ASP A 305 -13.55 3.92 -37.49
CA ASP A 305 -12.19 3.71 -36.98
C ASP A 305 -11.66 2.33 -37.40
N HIS A 306 -10.74 2.32 -38.37
CA HIS A 306 -10.18 1.10 -38.95
C HIS A 306 -9.25 0.33 -37.99
N ASP A 307 -8.54 1.03 -37.11
CA ASP A 307 -7.65 0.38 -36.13
C ASP A 307 -8.48 -0.34 -35.07
N LEU A 308 -9.54 0.33 -34.59
CA LEU A 308 -10.50 -0.27 -33.68
C LEU A 308 -11.22 -1.47 -34.32
N ALA A 309 -11.55 -1.38 -35.61
CA ALA A 309 -12.17 -2.48 -36.36
C ALA A 309 -11.25 -3.71 -36.48
N ALA A 310 -9.95 -3.50 -36.68
CA ALA A 310 -8.98 -4.60 -36.74
C ALA A 310 -8.86 -5.32 -35.38
N ILE A 311 -8.81 -4.57 -34.27
CA ILE A 311 -8.74 -5.13 -32.92
C ILE A 311 -10.02 -5.90 -32.59
N ALA A 312 -11.19 -5.34 -32.93
CA ALA A 312 -12.47 -6.00 -32.73
C ALA A 312 -12.52 -7.34 -33.50
N ALA A 313 -12.13 -7.33 -34.78
CA ALA A 313 -12.11 -8.55 -35.60
C ALA A 313 -11.15 -9.62 -35.06
N GLU A 314 -10.01 -9.24 -34.50
CA GLU A 314 -9.08 -10.16 -33.84
C GLU A 314 -9.71 -10.79 -32.59
N LEU A 315 -10.28 -9.97 -31.70
CA LEU A 315 -10.86 -10.44 -30.44
C LEU A 315 -12.16 -11.24 -30.66
N GLU A 316 -12.92 -10.95 -31.71
CA GLU A 316 -14.17 -11.62 -32.08
C GLU A 316 -13.97 -12.84 -33.00
N SER A 317 -12.74 -13.13 -33.39
CA SER A 317 -12.41 -14.24 -34.31
C SER A 317 -12.78 -15.63 -33.76
N ASP A 318 -12.84 -15.77 -32.43
CA ASP A 318 -13.17 -17.01 -31.74
C ASP A 318 -14.66 -17.03 -31.37
N ALA A 319 -15.43 -17.80 -32.13
CA ALA A 319 -16.88 -17.90 -31.95
C ALA A 319 -17.29 -18.49 -30.58
N GLU A 320 -16.45 -19.34 -29.98
CA GLU A 320 -16.73 -19.91 -28.65
C GLU A 320 -16.56 -18.84 -27.57
N VAL A 321 -15.51 -18.02 -27.67
CA VAL A 321 -15.27 -16.88 -26.77
C VAL A 321 -16.39 -15.84 -26.88
N CYS A 322 -16.85 -15.54 -28.09
CA CYS A 322 -18.00 -14.66 -28.32
C CYS A 322 -19.29 -15.20 -27.69
N ALA A 323 -19.57 -16.50 -27.88
CA ALA A 323 -20.73 -17.13 -27.28
C ALA A 323 -20.67 -17.13 -25.74
N GLU A 324 -19.49 -17.39 -25.17
CA GLU A 324 -19.25 -17.34 -23.74
C GLU A 324 -19.48 -15.95 -23.16
N ALA A 325 -18.90 -14.91 -23.77
CA ALA A 325 -19.02 -13.51 -23.36
C ALA A 325 -20.47 -13.01 -23.28
N LEU A 326 -21.37 -13.57 -24.11
CA LEU A 326 -22.78 -13.17 -24.16
C LEU A 326 -23.70 -14.00 -23.25
N SER A 327 -23.28 -15.18 -22.82
CA SER A 327 -24.17 -16.15 -22.16
C SER A 327 -23.79 -16.47 -20.71
N ARG A 328 -22.52 -16.33 -20.32
CA ARG A 328 -22.05 -16.65 -18.97
C ARG A 328 -22.02 -15.42 -18.06
N THR A 329 -21.96 -15.66 -16.74
CA THR A 329 -21.69 -14.60 -15.77
C THR A 329 -20.18 -14.34 -15.66
N TRP A 330 -19.79 -13.14 -15.23
CA TRP A 330 -18.37 -12.74 -15.16
C TRP A 330 -17.44 -13.73 -14.44
N PRO A 331 -17.83 -14.35 -13.29
CA PRO A 331 -16.99 -15.33 -12.62
C PRO A 331 -16.79 -16.62 -13.43
N GLU A 332 -17.77 -17.01 -14.24
CA GLU A 332 -17.78 -18.25 -15.04
C GLU A 332 -17.09 -18.11 -16.40
N MET A 333 -16.75 -16.88 -16.80
CA MET A 333 -16.09 -16.58 -18.07
C MET A 333 -14.60 -16.94 -18.03
N SER A 334 -14.09 -17.48 -19.14
CA SER A 334 -12.66 -17.57 -19.42
C SER A 334 -12.00 -16.19 -19.50
N ASP A 335 -10.68 -16.12 -19.31
CA ASP A 335 -9.94 -14.86 -19.40
C ASP A 335 -10.05 -14.20 -20.78
N LYS A 336 -10.15 -15.00 -21.85
CA LYS A 336 -10.42 -14.49 -23.20
C LYS A 336 -11.79 -13.81 -23.30
N ALA A 337 -12.83 -14.44 -22.73
CA ALA A 337 -14.18 -13.87 -22.72
C ALA A 337 -14.25 -12.61 -21.83
N ARG A 338 -13.60 -12.60 -20.66
CA ARG A 338 -13.50 -11.39 -19.81
C ARG A 338 -12.76 -10.25 -20.51
N ARG A 339 -11.68 -10.56 -21.26
CA ARG A 339 -10.96 -9.58 -22.07
C ARG A 339 -11.86 -8.99 -23.17
N LEU A 340 -12.63 -9.83 -23.85
CA LEU A 340 -13.58 -9.40 -24.87
C LEU A 340 -14.69 -8.52 -24.27
N VAL A 341 -15.30 -8.93 -23.16
CA VAL A 341 -16.32 -8.13 -22.44
C VAL A 341 -15.76 -6.79 -21.95
N THR A 342 -14.54 -6.78 -21.42
CA THR A 342 -13.85 -5.55 -21.03
C THR A 342 -13.66 -4.65 -22.24
N PHE A 343 -13.20 -5.20 -23.35
CA PHE A 343 -13.04 -4.46 -24.61
C PHE A 343 -14.37 -3.89 -25.12
N TYR A 344 -15.50 -4.58 -24.93
CA TYR A 344 -16.82 -4.05 -25.26
C TYR A 344 -17.23 -2.87 -24.39
N LEU A 345 -17.01 -2.96 -23.07
CA LEU A 345 -17.53 -1.99 -22.10
C LEU A 345 -16.61 -0.78 -21.92
N VAL A 346 -15.31 -0.98 -21.95
CA VAL A 346 -14.28 0.02 -21.62
C VAL A 346 -13.75 0.61 -22.91
N LYS A 347 -13.89 1.92 -23.05
CA LYS A 347 -13.32 2.68 -24.15
C LYS A 347 -11.86 3.03 -23.89
N ASP A 348 -11.56 3.46 -22.68
CA ASP A 348 -10.21 3.84 -22.28
C ASP A 348 -10.06 3.77 -20.74
N VAL A 349 -8.82 3.70 -20.25
CA VAL A 349 -8.49 3.76 -18.83
C VAL A 349 -7.41 4.82 -18.62
N HIS A 350 -7.79 5.94 -18.03
CA HIS A 350 -6.85 6.99 -17.68
C HIS A 350 -6.07 6.59 -16.42
N VAL A 351 -4.75 6.76 -16.48
CA VAL A 351 -3.82 6.41 -15.42
C VAL A 351 -3.20 7.67 -14.84
N GLY A 352 -3.49 7.92 -13.56
CA GLY A 352 -2.89 8.99 -12.76
C GLY A 352 -1.54 8.59 -12.15
N SER A 353 -1.02 9.45 -11.27
CA SER A 353 0.22 9.18 -10.54
C SER A 353 0.10 7.94 -9.65
N ALA A 354 1.16 7.14 -9.56
CA ALA A 354 1.21 5.94 -8.72
C ALA A 354 1.03 6.21 -7.21
N ALA A 355 1.28 7.44 -6.78
CA ALA A 355 1.10 7.86 -5.40
C ALA A 355 -0.35 8.23 -5.04
N LEU A 356 -1.26 8.26 -6.02
CA LEU A 356 -2.67 8.52 -5.76
C LEU A 356 -3.35 7.27 -5.17
N PRO A 357 -4.40 7.45 -4.36
CA PRO A 357 -5.29 6.35 -3.97
C PRO A 357 -5.79 5.56 -5.19
N ILE A 358 -6.06 4.26 -5.02
CA ILE A 358 -6.42 3.36 -6.13
C ILE A 358 -7.59 3.89 -6.98
N ASP A 359 -8.61 4.46 -6.33
CA ASP A 359 -9.81 5.01 -6.97
C ASP A 359 -9.55 6.33 -7.74
N GLU A 360 -8.46 7.03 -7.41
CA GLU A 360 -8.02 8.26 -8.09
C GLU A 360 -6.94 7.97 -9.15
N GLN A 361 -6.21 6.88 -8.98
CA GLN A 361 -5.16 6.45 -9.91
C GLN A 361 -5.74 5.90 -11.21
N PHE A 362 -6.87 5.20 -11.17
CA PHE A 362 -7.45 4.58 -12.35
C PHE A 362 -8.87 5.08 -12.63
N ARG A 363 -9.06 5.72 -13.79
CA ARG A 363 -10.37 6.20 -14.23
C ARG A 363 -10.80 5.50 -15.51
N ILE A 364 -11.87 4.72 -15.42
CA ILE A 364 -12.47 4.01 -16.55
C ILE A 364 -13.36 4.96 -17.33
N VAL A 365 -13.08 5.11 -18.62
CA VAL A 365 -13.97 5.72 -19.59
C VAL A 365 -14.79 4.61 -20.21
N TRP A 366 -16.07 4.60 -19.87
CA TRP A 366 -17.03 3.63 -20.38
C TRP A 366 -17.47 3.96 -21.80
N ARG A 367 -17.54 2.97 -22.70
CA ARG A 367 -17.98 3.18 -24.09
C ARG A 367 -19.41 3.69 -24.16
N CYS A 368 -20.32 3.06 -23.41
CA CYS A 368 -21.63 3.61 -23.16
C CYS A 368 -21.71 4.17 -21.73
N PRO A 369 -22.09 5.44 -21.54
CA PRO A 369 -22.45 5.93 -20.20
C PRO A 369 -23.73 5.23 -19.70
N ARG A 370 -24.03 5.39 -18.41
CA ARG A 370 -25.28 4.87 -17.84
C ARG A 370 -26.47 5.59 -18.51
N PRO A 371 -27.52 4.87 -18.93
CA PRO A 371 -28.66 5.47 -19.60
C PRO A 371 -29.40 6.34 -18.59
N THR A 372 -29.56 7.62 -18.94
CA THR A 372 -30.26 8.61 -18.13
C THR A 372 -31.77 8.36 -18.07
N ALA A 373 -32.30 7.55 -19.00
CA ALA A 373 -33.73 7.47 -19.31
C ALA A 373 -34.52 6.39 -18.54
N GLU A 374 -33.88 5.39 -17.93
CA GLU A 374 -34.59 4.36 -17.13
C GLU A 374 -35.13 4.90 -15.78
N TYR A 375 -34.83 6.16 -15.44
CA TYR A 375 -35.41 6.88 -14.31
C TYR A 375 -36.19 8.14 -14.74
N GLY A 376 -36.77 8.09 -15.95
CA GLY A 376 -37.99 8.84 -16.25
C GLY A 376 -37.94 10.36 -16.28
N PHE A 377 -36.83 11.07 -16.54
CA PHE A 377 -36.93 12.52 -16.84
C PHE A 377 -35.88 13.05 -17.84
N GLY A 378 -36.34 13.94 -18.71
CA GLY A 378 -35.50 14.77 -19.58
C GLY A 378 -34.88 15.92 -18.79
N ALA A 379 -33.70 15.72 -18.23
CA ALA A 379 -32.89 16.81 -17.71
C ALA A 379 -32.34 17.63 -18.89
N ARG A 380 -32.69 18.92 -18.98
CA ARG A 380 -31.88 19.87 -19.77
C ARG A 380 -30.51 19.92 -19.11
N ILE A 381 -29.48 19.51 -19.83
CA ILE A 381 -28.07 19.68 -19.47
C ILE A 381 -27.84 21.19 -19.29
N GLY A 382 -27.98 21.69 -18.07
CA GLY A 382 -27.51 23.01 -17.70
C GLY A 382 -26.01 22.91 -17.48
N GLN A 383 -25.24 23.86 -18.02
CA GLN A 383 -23.80 23.92 -17.78
C GLN A 383 -23.51 23.96 -16.26
N PRO A 384 -22.51 23.20 -15.78
CA PRO A 384 -22.09 23.25 -14.40
C PRO A 384 -21.72 24.68 -14.01
N SER A 385 -22.32 25.17 -12.93
CA SER A 385 -21.95 26.44 -12.33
C SER A 385 -20.65 26.23 -11.56
N THR A 386 -19.52 26.56 -12.18
CA THR A 386 -18.13 26.49 -11.67
C THR A 386 -17.82 27.39 -10.47
N ARG A 387 -18.85 27.85 -9.74
CA ARG A 387 -18.71 28.67 -8.53
C ARG A 387 -19.72 28.19 -7.50
N MET A 388 -19.23 27.82 -6.31
CA MET A 388 -20.05 27.88 -5.09
C MET A 388 -20.60 29.31 -4.99
N SER A 389 -21.84 29.52 -5.42
CA SER A 389 -22.52 30.80 -5.17
C SER A 389 -22.55 31.01 -3.67
N SER A 390 -22.22 32.22 -3.18
CA SER A 390 -22.21 32.63 -1.77
C SER A 390 -23.51 32.37 -0.98
N ASN A 391 -24.55 31.86 -1.64
CA ASN A 391 -25.86 31.55 -1.10
C ASN A 391 -26.09 30.04 -0.89
N ARG A 392 -25.04 29.24 -0.68
CA ARG A 392 -25.15 27.80 -0.40
C ARG A 392 -24.45 27.45 0.91
N GLU A 393 -25.05 26.56 1.69
CA GLU A 393 -24.52 26.07 2.96
C GLU A 393 -24.44 24.55 2.98
N ILE A 394 -23.44 23.98 3.66
CA ILE A 394 -23.32 22.54 3.89
C ILE A 394 -24.15 22.18 5.11
N VAL A 395 -25.04 21.20 4.95
CA VAL A 395 -25.97 20.74 5.98
C VAL A 395 -25.99 19.22 6.05
N ARG A 396 -26.15 18.69 7.25
CA ARG A 396 -26.37 17.26 7.47
C ARG A 396 -27.82 16.88 7.19
N ALA A 397 -28.07 15.62 6.87
CA ALA A 397 -29.41 15.06 6.62
C ALA A 397 -30.49 15.52 7.62
N PHE A 398 -30.20 15.51 8.91
CA PHE A 398 -31.16 15.89 9.95
C PHE A 398 -31.48 17.39 9.99
N GLN A 399 -30.71 18.22 9.29
CA GLN A 399 -30.88 19.67 9.19
C GLN A 399 -31.71 20.09 7.96
N LEU A 400 -32.10 19.11 7.13
CA LEU A 400 -32.94 19.30 5.96
C LEU A 400 -34.39 19.56 6.35
N LYS A 401 -35.04 20.47 5.63
CA LYS A 401 -36.44 20.87 5.83
C LYS A 401 -37.25 20.54 4.58
N PRO A 402 -38.54 20.17 4.72
CA PRO A 402 -39.43 20.00 3.57
C PRO A 402 -39.42 21.25 2.68
N GLY A 403 -39.15 21.06 1.39
CA GLY A 403 -39.03 22.15 0.40
C GLY A 403 -37.61 22.65 0.14
N ASP A 404 -36.59 22.13 0.83
CA ASP A 404 -35.20 22.44 0.54
C ASP A 404 -34.79 21.90 -0.85
N ARG A 405 -34.12 22.74 -1.63
CA ARG A 405 -33.37 22.30 -2.81
C ARG A 405 -31.97 21.88 -2.38
N ILE A 406 -31.67 20.60 -2.50
CA ILE A 406 -30.44 19.98 -2.02
C ILE A 406 -29.60 19.43 -3.17
N TYR A 407 -28.30 19.55 -3.02
CA TYR A 407 -27.29 18.92 -3.87
C TYR A 407 -26.60 17.86 -3.02
N TRP A 408 -26.70 16.60 -3.44
CA TRP A 408 -26.03 15.50 -2.78
C TRP A 408 -24.66 15.28 -3.42
N LEU A 409 -23.62 15.34 -2.58
CA LEU A 409 -22.23 15.10 -2.94
C LEU A 409 -21.89 13.69 -2.48
N SER A 410 -22.23 12.69 -3.28
CA SER A 410 -21.89 11.30 -2.94
C SER A 410 -20.72 10.82 -3.77
N ARG A 411 -19.68 10.29 -3.09
CA ARG A 411 -18.58 9.54 -3.73
C ARG A 411 -19.02 8.16 -4.25
N HIS A 412 -20.22 7.73 -3.87
CA HIS A 412 -20.78 6.44 -4.22
C HIS A 412 -22.13 6.73 -4.88
N GLY A 413 -22.25 6.48 -6.19
CA GLY A 413 -23.45 6.78 -6.97
C GLY A 413 -24.75 6.26 -6.33
N ASN A 414 -25.91 6.64 -6.89
CA ASN A 414 -27.24 6.28 -6.38
C ASN A 414 -27.46 4.74 -6.27
N GLU A 415 -26.98 4.14 -5.18
CA GLU A 415 -27.12 2.71 -4.86
C GLU A 415 -28.49 2.39 -4.27
N ARG A 416 -29.44 3.34 -4.29
CA ARG A 416 -30.70 3.26 -3.53
C ARG A 416 -31.96 3.44 -4.37
N GLY A 417 -31.85 3.43 -5.70
CA GLY A 417 -33.00 3.45 -6.60
C GLY A 417 -33.95 4.63 -6.37
N ARG A 418 -33.42 5.81 -6.01
CA ARG A 418 -34.23 7.00 -5.68
C ARG A 418 -34.54 7.85 -6.91
N ASP A 419 -35.69 8.51 -6.90
CA ASP A 419 -36.09 9.50 -7.91
C ASP A 419 -35.21 10.77 -7.77
N VAL A 420 -34.45 11.06 -8.82
CA VAL A 420 -33.47 12.14 -8.85
C VAL A 420 -33.65 12.98 -10.10
N SER A 421 -33.70 14.30 -9.92
CA SER A 421 -34.02 15.25 -10.98
C SER A 421 -32.87 15.45 -11.97
N ALA A 422 -31.62 15.28 -11.51
CA ALA A 422 -30.43 15.29 -12.34
C ALA A 422 -29.27 14.60 -11.63
N ILE A 423 -28.40 13.96 -12.43
CA ILE A 423 -27.18 13.28 -11.99
C ILE A 423 -26.04 13.76 -12.91
N TRP A 424 -24.92 14.19 -12.36
CA TRP A 424 -23.72 14.50 -13.13
C TRP A 424 -22.45 14.25 -12.31
N ASP A 425 -21.31 14.07 -12.98
CA ASP A 425 -20.03 13.91 -12.29
C ASP A 425 -19.61 15.23 -11.63
N SER A 426 -19.13 15.15 -10.38
CA SER A 426 -18.64 16.31 -9.65
C SER A 426 -17.32 16.81 -10.23
N GLU A 427 -17.29 18.07 -10.66
CA GLU A 427 -16.06 18.74 -11.12
C GLU A 427 -15.12 19.09 -9.94
N ASP A 428 -15.67 19.27 -8.74
CA ASP A 428 -14.92 19.66 -7.53
C ASP A 428 -14.39 18.47 -6.73
N THR A 429 -14.94 17.27 -6.95
CA THR A 429 -14.54 16.04 -6.24
C THR A 429 -14.54 14.88 -7.23
N PRO A 430 -13.42 14.65 -7.92
CA PRO A 430 -13.30 13.59 -8.91
C PRO A 430 -13.74 12.23 -8.34
N GLY A 431 -14.62 11.53 -9.07
CA GLY A 431 -15.21 10.25 -8.62
C GLY A 431 -16.51 10.38 -7.83
N ALA A 432 -16.90 11.60 -7.43
CA ALA A 432 -18.22 11.85 -6.85
C ALA A 432 -19.27 12.17 -7.91
N VAL A 433 -20.51 11.83 -7.63
CA VAL A 433 -21.67 12.14 -8.45
C VAL A 433 -22.50 13.20 -7.71
N CYS A 434 -22.74 14.32 -8.37
CA CYS A 434 -23.67 15.34 -7.93
C CYS A 434 -25.08 14.93 -8.31
N VAL A 435 -25.99 14.97 -7.33
CA VAL A 435 -27.38 14.60 -7.53
C VAL A 435 -28.29 15.72 -7.04
N LEU A 436 -29.23 16.15 -7.89
CA LEU A 436 -30.21 17.18 -7.59
C LEU A 436 -31.55 16.55 -7.22
N PHE A 437 -32.10 16.96 -6.07
CA PHE A 437 -33.48 16.64 -5.67
C PHE A 437 -34.34 17.90 -5.75
N ASP A 438 -35.43 17.88 -6.53
CA ASP A 438 -36.32 19.05 -6.64
C ASP A 438 -37.24 19.26 -5.43
N ARG A 439 -37.63 18.19 -4.72
CA ARG A 439 -38.40 18.23 -3.47
C ARG A 439 -38.10 17.00 -2.60
N LEU A 440 -38.00 17.23 -1.29
CA LEU A 440 -38.04 16.18 -0.27
C LEU A 440 -39.48 15.66 -0.11
N THR A 441 -39.69 14.35 -0.23
CA THR A 441 -40.99 13.71 0.03
C THR A 441 -41.01 13.06 1.41
N LEU A 442 -42.21 12.96 2.01
CA LEU A 442 -42.39 12.33 3.31
C LEU A 442 -42.23 10.81 3.15
N GLY A 443 -41.01 10.31 3.41
CA GLY A 443 -40.62 8.92 3.14
C GLY A 443 -39.14 8.77 2.76
N ASP A 444 -38.49 9.86 2.34
CA ASP A 444 -37.05 9.87 2.05
C ASP A 444 -36.23 9.70 3.33
N THR A 445 -35.53 8.56 3.45
CA THR A 445 -34.66 8.27 4.61
C THR A 445 -33.19 8.55 4.26
N PHE A 446 -32.61 9.59 4.85
CA PHE A 446 -31.20 9.96 4.71
C PHE A 446 -30.37 9.42 5.88
N TRP A 447 -29.08 9.17 5.68
CA TRP A 447 -28.23 8.86 6.83
C TRP A 447 -28.01 10.12 7.67
N LEU A 448 -28.13 10.04 8.99
CA LEU A 448 -27.95 11.18 9.90
C LEU A 448 -26.63 11.94 9.67
N GLY A 449 -25.57 11.26 9.22
CA GLY A 449 -24.26 11.86 8.93
C GLY A 449 -24.06 12.40 7.51
N GLU A 450 -25.02 12.20 6.61
CA GLU A 450 -24.87 12.50 5.18
C GLU A 450 -24.87 14.01 4.91
N LEU A 451 -23.91 14.47 4.10
CA LEU A 451 -23.68 15.88 3.82
C LEU A 451 -24.35 16.30 2.51
N PHE A 452 -25.07 17.42 2.58
CA PHE A 452 -25.76 18.03 1.46
C PHE A 452 -25.34 19.50 1.35
N ALA A 453 -25.30 20.04 0.14
CA ALA A 453 -25.32 21.49 -0.04
C ALA A 453 -26.77 21.94 -0.24
N ARG A 454 -27.24 22.87 0.59
CA ARG A 454 -28.57 23.49 0.48
C ARG A 454 -28.42 24.93 0.00
N LYS A 455 -29.37 25.42 -0.80
CA LYS A 455 -29.48 26.85 -1.10
C LYS A 455 -30.02 27.59 0.13
N ALA A 456 -29.24 28.51 0.70
CA ALA A 456 -29.64 29.32 1.84
C ALA A 456 -30.93 30.08 1.50
N SER A 457 -31.98 29.91 2.30
CA SER A 457 -33.22 30.66 2.14
C SER A 457 -32.92 32.15 2.31
N ALA A 458 -33.31 32.98 1.35
CA ALA A 458 -33.26 34.42 1.53
C ALA A 458 -34.10 34.78 2.77
N LYS A 459 -33.51 35.51 3.72
CA LYS A 459 -34.25 36.10 4.85
C LYS A 459 -35.51 36.76 4.30
N PRO A 460 -36.70 36.56 4.93
CA PRO A 460 -37.89 37.31 4.53
C PRO A 460 -37.55 38.79 4.59
N ARG A 461 -37.80 39.53 3.51
CA ARG A 461 -37.76 40.99 3.52
C ARG A 461 -38.80 41.44 4.55
N SER A 462 -38.35 41.82 5.74
CA SER A 462 -39.15 42.58 6.69
C SER A 462 -39.47 43.92 6.05
N GLY A 463 -40.72 44.12 5.62
CA GLY A 463 -41.18 45.43 5.16
C GLY A 463 -42.26 45.38 4.09
N ALA A 464 -43.51 45.19 4.51
CA ALA A 464 -44.64 45.91 3.95
C ALA A 464 -45.65 46.16 5.09
N PRO A 465 -46.06 47.40 5.37
CA PRO A 465 -47.05 47.68 6.40
C PRO A 465 -48.45 47.28 5.88
N PRO A 466 -49.40 46.95 6.77
CA PRO A 466 -50.75 46.62 6.36
C PRO A 466 -51.48 47.89 5.86
N VAL A 467 -52.26 47.72 4.79
CA VAL A 467 -53.34 48.64 4.42
C VAL A 467 -54.66 47.98 4.81
#